data_AF-A0A0D1ZED8-F1
#
_entry.id   AF-A0A0D1ZED8-F1
#
_cell.length_a   1.000
_cell.length_b   1.000
_cell.length_c   1.000
_cell.angle_alpha   90.00
_cell.angle_beta   90.00
_cell.angle_gamma   90.00
#
_symmetry.space_group_name_H-M   'P 1'
#
loop_
_entity.id
_entity.type
_entity.pdbx_description
1 polymer ?
#
loop_
_entity_poly.entity_id
_entity_poly.type
_entity_poly.pdbx_seq_one_letter_code
_entity_poly.pdbx_strand_id
1 'polypeptide(L)'
;MHLSSCLLLPALASMAAAQAQIPFKDKATEWVNKAKDLLPNSGPIEAGSAYIAGTIVERINIRNWERKLSPKLDTEEEWMVYVTGGNKSCFGRCGPIDAVWNQSVPLLTALPQSSTAPLHLGLVNCEKDAVLCTAWATVLPAIYHFSVPKKTEPQAPVPLHIITLNLTSTTTNDIVTIPSTTKARYLDYPEYNGALHPFDGMLAKLGLHIPFGYLLWGFGTIPSWAMMLVISYFSRRLMNKRINNSPDYGAPAAQAPAAPAAAQAPTPARPAGGAPKSGGKKRK
;
A
#
# COMPACT_ATOMS: atom_id res chain seq x y z
N MET A 1 17.47 -63.10 -54.42
CA MET A 1 16.31 -62.60 -55.17
C MET A 1 15.44 -61.81 -54.19
N HIS A 2 15.06 -60.58 -54.57
CA HIS A 2 14.20 -59.57 -53.89
C HIS A 2 14.75 -58.98 -52.56
N LEU A 3 15.28 -57.74 -52.44
CA LEU A 3 14.88 -56.34 -52.78
C LEU A 3 13.72 -55.73 -51.93
N SER A 4 14.11 -54.66 -51.19
CA SER A 4 13.41 -53.38 -50.96
C SER A 4 12.44 -53.15 -49.77
N SER A 5 12.78 -52.05 -49.05
CA SER A 5 11.94 -50.91 -48.58
C SER A 5 10.72 -51.20 -47.68
N CYS A 6 10.41 -50.46 -46.62
CA CYS A 6 10.46 -49.00 -46.44
C CYS A 6 10.48 -48.67 -44.94
N LEU A 7 11.40 -47.78 -44.54
CA LEU A 7 11.26 -46.90 -43.38
C LEU A 7 10.05 -45.99 -43.60
N LEU A 8 9.13 -45.90 -42.63
CA LEU A 8 8.26 -44.74 -42.35
C LEU A 8 7.23 -45.13 -41.27
N LEU A 9 7.51 -44.83 -40.00
CA LEU A 9 6.45 -44.61 -39.01
C LEU A 9 6.43 -43.12 -38.65
N PRO A 10 5.26 -42.48 -38.67
CA PRO A 10 5.15 -41.03 -38.77
C PRO A 10 5.28 -40.34 -37.41
N ALA A 11 6.00 -39.22 -37.44
CA ALA A 11 6.00 -38.18 -36.44
C ALA A 11 4.58 -37.62 -36.23
N LEU A 12 3.88 -38.09 -35.18
CA LEU A 12 2.61 -37.55 -34.70
C LEU A 12 2.63 -37.51 -33.16
N ALA A 13 3.58 -36.78 -32.59
CA ALA A 13 3.63 -36.50 -31.15
C ALA A 13 4.33 -35.17 -30.81
N SER A 14 4.20 -34.16 -31.67
CA SER A 14 4.85 -32.85 -31.48
C SER A 14 3.98 -31.65 -31.87
N MET A 15 2.67 -31.74 -31.67
CA MET A 15 1.73 -30.62 -31.78
C MET A 15 0.90 -30.43 -30.51
N ALA A 16 1.55 -30.46 -29.34
CA ALA A 16 0.92 -30.07 -28.07
C ALA A 16 1.75 -29.05 -27.27
N ALA A 17 2.92 -28.64 -27.75
CA ALA A 17 3.84 -27.74 -27.02
C ALA A 17 4.17 -26.43 -27.76
N ALA A 18 3.43 -26.05 -28.81
CA ALA A 18 3.70 -24.84 -29.59
C ALA A 18 2.71 -23.68 -29.35
N GLN A 19 1.74 -23.83 -28.44
CA GLN A 19 0.77 -22.76 -28.13
C GLN A 19 1.25 -21.81 -27.00
N ALA A 20 2.40 -22.06 -26.40
CA ALA A 20 2.91 -21.29 -25.25
C ALA A 20 3.68 -20.00 -25.62
N GLN A 21 3.87 -19.70 -26.90
CA GLN A 21 4.56 -18.49 -27.38
C GLN A 21 3.75 -17.73 -28.44
N ILE A 22 2.46 -17.49 -28.19
CA ILE A 22 1.81 -16.35 -28.86
C ILE A 22 2.29 -15.11 -28.09
N PRO A 23 2.99 -14.16 -28.73
CA PRO A 23 3.45 -12.98 -28.03
C PRO A 23 2.22 -12.27 -27.47
N PHE A 24 2.20 -12.08 -26.14
CA PHE A 24 1.10 -11.43 -25.43
C PHE A 24 0.68 -10.10 -26.08
N LYS A 25 1.60 -9.44 -26.79
CA LYS A 25 1.32 -8.25 -27.61
C LYS A 25 0.19 -8.48 -28.61
N ASP A 26 0.13 -9.61 -29.30
CA ASP A 26 -0.88 -9.87 -30.33
C ASP A 26 -2.25 -10.14 -29.70
N LYS A 27 -2.30 -10.92 -28.62
CA LYS A 27 -3.54 -11.14 -27.83
C LYS A 27 -4.02 -9.88 -27.11
N ALA A 28 -3.11 -9.10 -26.56
CA ALA A 28 -3.41 -7.80 -25.97
C ALA A 28 -3.90 -6.84 -27.04
N THR A 29 -3.36 -6.87 -28.26
CA THR A 29 -3.86 -6.06 -29.38
C THR A 29 -5.28 -6.48 -29.76
N GLU A 30 -5.57 -7.79 -29.75
CA GLU A 30 -6.92 -8.32 -29.99
C GLU A 30 -7.90 -7.92 -28.87
N TRP A 31 -7.49 -7.98 -27.61
CA TRP A 31 -8.29 -7.53 -26.47
C TRP A 31 -8.46 -6.01 -26.46
N VAL A 32 -7.43 -5.24 -26.82
CA VAL A 32 -7.50 -3.79 -27.01
C VAL A 32 -8.47 -3.45 -28.13
N ASN A 33 -8.49 -4.20 -29.21
CA ASN A 33 -9.46 -4.00 -30.28
C ASN A 33 -10.89 -4.34 -29.83
N LYS A 34 -11.11 -5.41 -29.05
CA LYS A 34 -12.41 -5.71 -28.43
C LYS A 34 -12.85 -4.66 -27.41
N ALA A 35 -11.91 -4.06 -26.66
CA ALA A 35 -12.21 -3.02 -25.70
C ALA A 35 -12.47 -1.65 -26.35
N LYS A 36 -11.96 -1.39 -27.56
CA LYS A 36 -12.32 -0.19 -28.33
C LYS A 36 -13.82 -0.14 -28.63
N ASP A 37 -14.46 -1.29 -28.83
CA ASP A 37 -15.91 -1.36 -29.05
C ASP A 37 -16.73 -1.04 -27.78
N LEU A 38 -16.12 -1.16 -26.60
CA LEU A 38 -16.76 -0.81 -25.31
C LEU A 38 -16.64 0.68 -24.99
N LEU A 39 -15.72 1.41 -25.64
CA LEU A 39 -15.54 2.84 -25.45
C LEU A 39 -16.61 3.63 -26.23
N PRO A 40 -17.24 4.66 -25.63
CA PRO A 40 -18.19 5.49 -26.36
C PRO A 40 -17.49 6.17 -27.55
N ASN A 41 -17.97 5.84 -28.75
CA ASN A 41 -17.48 6.39 -30.02
C ASN A 41 -17.78 7.89 -30.11
N SER A 42 -16.84 8.74 -29.68
CA SER A 42 -16.61 10.16 -30.06
C SER A 42 -15.87 11.01 -29.02
N GLY A 43 -15.47 10.46 -27.85
CA GLY A 43 -14.76 11.21 -26.80
C GLY A 43 -13.24 10.90 -26.70
N PRO A 44 -12.47 11.70 -25.94
CA PRO A 44 -11.09 11.34 -25.58
C PRO A 44 -11.06 9.96 -24.89
N ILE A 45 -10.11 9.10 -25.28
CA ILE A 45 -9.99 7.71 -24.78
C ILE A 45 -10.00 7.66 -23.25
N GLU A 46 -9.38 8.65 -22.61
CA GLU A 46 -9.33 8.80 -21.15
C GLU A 46 -10.69 9.10 -20.51
N ALA A 47 -11.52 9.92 -21.16
CA ALA A 47 -12.87 10.22 -20.66
C ALA A 47 -13.80 9.01 -20.82
N GLY A 48 -13.69 8.29 -21.94
CA GLY A 48 -14.43 7.05 -22.18
C GLY A 48 -14.06 5.95 -21.20
N SER A 49 -12.76 5.77 -20.94
CA SER A 49 -12.29 4.75 -20.01
C SER A 49 -12.64 5.07 -18.56
N ALA A 50 -12.57 6.35 -18.16
CA ALA A 50 -13.02 6.80 -16.84
C ALA A 50 -14.53 6.60 -16.63
N TYR A 51 -15.35 6.80 -17.66
CA TYR A 51 -16.79 6.54 -17.60
C TYR A 51 -17.10 5.05 -17.40
N ILE A 52 -16.46 4.18 -18.18
CA ILE A 52 -16.58 2.72 -18.02
C ILE A 52 -16.12 2.30 -16.63
N ALA A 53 -14.97 2.81 -16.18
CA ALA A 53 -14.45 2.55 -14.84
C ALA A 53 -15.46 2.95 -13.76
N GLY A 54 -16.09 4.12 -13.88
CA GLY A 54 -17.13 4.58 -12.95
C GLY A 54 -18.40 3.72 -12.93
N THR A 55 -18.64 2.93 -13.99
CA THR A 55 -19.82 2.08 -14.13
C THR A 55 -19.55 0.65 -13.69
N ILE A 56 -18.41 0.09 -14.08
CA ILE A 56 -18.07 -1.32 -13.86
C ILE A 56 -17.34 -1.53 -12.53
N VAL A 57 -16.45 -0.60 -12.15
CA VAL A 57 -15.64 -0.76 -10.95
C VAL A 57 -16.48 -0.48 -9.72
N GLU A 58 -16.56 -1.49 -8.86
CA GLU A 58 -17.33 -1.42 -7.64
C GLU A 58 -16.61 -0.60 -6.56
N ARG A 59 -17.28 0.43 -6.04
CA ARG A 59 -16.75 1.16 -4.89
C ARG A 59 -16.76 0.28 -3.63
N ILE A 60 -15.61 0.19 -2.99
CA ILE A 60 -15.38 -0.48 -1.70
C ILE A 60 -15.08 0.59 -0.66
N ASN A 61 -15.81 0.55 0.45
CA ASN A 61 -15.75 1.51 1.55
C ASN A 61 -15.98 0.80 2.89
N ILE A 62 -15.80 1.53 3.99
CA ILE A 62 -15.91 0.97 5.35
C ILE A 62 -17.25 0.29 5.65
N ARG A 63 -18.33 0.65 4.93
CA ARG A 63 -19.69 0.13 5.15
C ARG A 63 -20.04 -1.09 4.30
N ASN A 64 -19.23 -1.41 3.29
CA ASN A 64 -19.58 -2.46 2.34
C ASN A 64 -18.44 -3.46 2.04
N TRP A 65 -17.20 -3.18 2.44
CA TRP A 65 -16.06 -4.02 2.11
C TRP A 65 -16.26 -5.47 2.56
N GLU A 66 -16.72 -5.67 3.80
CA GLU A 66 -16.90 -7.00 4.36
C GLU A 66 -17.97 -7.76 3.57
N ARG A 67 -19.13 -7.15 3.32
CA ARG A 67 -20.21 -7.77 2.53
C ARG A 67 -19.78 -8.13 1.10
N LYS A 68 -18.90 -7.35 0.48
CA LYS A 68 -18.46 -7.59 -0.90
C LYS A 68 -17.37 -8.65 -1.00
N LEU A 69 -16.41 -8.62 -0.08
CA LEU A 69 -15.20 -9.42 -0.13
C LEU A 69 -15.24 -10.66 0.78
N SER A 70 -16.31 -10.86 1.56
CA SER A 70 -16.44 -12.05 2.41
C SER A 70 -16.83 -13.29 1.58
N PRO A 71 -16.34 -14.48 1.98
CA PRO A 71 -16.79 -15.76 1.46
C PRO A 71 -18.31 -15.92 1.39
N LYS A 72 -18.82 -16.30 0.22
CA LYS A 72 -20.25 -16.58 -0.05
C LYS A 72 -20.49 -18.09 -0.09
N LEU A 73 -21.72 -18.53 0.15
CA LEU A 73 -22.05 -19.96 0.26
C LEU A 73 -21.78 -20.74 -1.04
N ASP A 74 -22.18 -20.18 -2.18
CA ASP A 74 -22.29 -20.97 -3.40
C ASP A 74 -21.19 -20.68 -4.43
N THR A 75 -20.53 -19.51 -4.32
CA THR A 75 -19.63 -18.97 -5.33
C THR A 75 -18.23 -18.70 -4.78
N GLU A 76 -17.22 -19.10 -5.55
CA GLU A 76 -15.86 -18.58 -5.41
C GLU A 76 -15.78 -17.31 -6.26
N GLU A 77 -15.03 -16.32 -5.80
CA GLU A 77 -14.92 -15.04 -6.48
C GLU A 77 -13.48 -14.56 -6.46
N GLU A 78 -13.06 -13.93 -7.56
CA GLU A 78 -11.77 -13.27 -7.65
C GLU A 78 -12.03 -11.76 -7.63
N TRP A 79 -11.33 -11.02 -6.76
CA TRP A 79 -11.49 -9.57 -6.65
C TRP A 79 -10.17 -8.86 -6.88
N MET A 80 -10.13 -8.00 -7.88
CA MET A 80 -9.02 -7.09 -8.15
C MET A 80 -9.40 -5.69 -7.69
N VAL A 81 -8.93 -5.31 -6.52
CA VAL A 81 -9.26 -4.05 -5.85
C VAL A 81 -8.13 -3.05 -6.02
N TYR A 82 -8.36 -1.99 -6.77
CA TYR A 82 -7.44 -0.88 -6.86
C TYR A 82 -7.58 0.05 -5.64
N VAL A 83 -6.48 0.30 -4.95
CA VAL A 83 -6.41 1.18 -3.78
C VAL A 83 -5.63 2.44 -4.17
N THR A 84 -6.34 3.57 -4.22
CA THR A 84 -5.79 4.89 -4.56
C THR A 84 -5.84 5.84 -3.37
N GLY A 85 -4.87 6.77 -3.32
CA GLY A 85 -4.90 7.87 -2.36
C GLY A 85 -5.55 9.14 -2.88
N GLY A 86 -6.10 9.13 -4.10
CA GLY A 86 -6.67 10.31 -4.72
C GLY A 86 -5.66 11.46 -4.80
N ASN A 87 -6.13 12.68 -4.56
CA ASN A 87 -5.27 13.86 -4.65
C ASN A 87 -4.47 14.07 -3.37
N LYS A 88 -5.04 13.81 -2.19
CA LYS A 88 -4.37 14.15 -0.92
C LYS A 88 -3.57 13.01 -0.32
N SER A 89 -4.17 11.83 -0.17
CA SER A 89 -3.55 10.70 0.55
C SER A 89 -2.37 10.08 -0.21
N CYS A 90 -2.17 10.47 -1.48
CA CYS A 90 -1.05 10.09 -2.33
C CYS A 90 -0.13 11.27 -2.69
N PHE A 91 -0.08 12.31 -1.84
CA PHE A 91 0.76 13.50 -2.05
C PHE A 91 0.58 14.19 -3.42
N GLY A 92 -0.62 14.12 -4.01
CA GLY A 92 -0.91 14.67 -5.34
C GLY A 92 -0.35 13.86 -6.51
N ARG A 93 0.16 12.64 -6.28
CA ARG A 93 0.90 11.87 -7.28
C ARG A 93 0.11 10.74 -7.93
N CYS A 94 -1.07 10.40 -7.42
CA CYS A 94 -1.82 9.25 -7.93
C CYS A 94 -2.55 9.51 -9.26
N GLY A 95 -2.69 10.77 -9.70
CA GLY A 95 -3.42 11.10 -10.94
C GLY A 95 -2.99 10.29 -12.19
N PRO A 96 -1.68 10.20 -12.51
CA PRO A 96 -1.21 9.40 -13.64
C PRO A 96 -1.57 7.92 -13.55
N ILE A 97 -1.45 7.32 -12.36
CA ILE A 97 -1.75 5.90 -12.18
C ILE A 97 -3.26 5.63 -12.12
N ASP A 98 -4.07 6.57 -11.62
CA ASP A 98 -5.53 6.51 -11.65
C ASP A 98 -6.02 6.49 -13.10
N ALA A 99 -5.40 7.28 -13.99
CA ALA A 99 -5.71 7.29 -15.42
C ALA A 99 -5.35 5.94 -16.09
N VAL A 100 -4.19 5.37 -15.75
CA VAL A 100 -3.77 4.05 -16.25
C VAL A 100 -4.71 2.94 -15.76
N TRP A 101 -5.16 2.99 -14.51
CA TRP A 101 -6.19 2.08 -13.99
C TRP A 101 -7.48 2.20 -14.82
N ASN A 102 -8.00 3.41 -15.02
CA ASN A 102 -9.23 3.62 -15.81
C ASN A 102 -9.10 3.07 -17.22
N GLN A 103 -7.95 3.27 -17.88
CA GLN A 103 -7.67 2.70 -19.20
C GLN A 103 -7.58 1.17 -19.21
N SER A 104 -7.20 0.56 -18.08
CA SER A 104 -7.10 -0.90 -17.95
C SER A 104 -8.46 -1.57 -17.71
N VAL A 105 -9.42 -0.90 -17.08
CA VAL A 105 -10.74 -1.46 -16.77
C VAL A 105 -11.43 -2.11 -17.97
N PRO A 106 -11.61 -1.44 -19.14
CA PRO A 106 -12.31 -2.05 -20.26
C PRO A 106 -11.57 -3.29 -20.82
N LEU A 107 -10.24 -3.35 -20.66
CA LEU A 107 -9.44 -4.51 -21.05
C LEU A 107 -9.62 -5.66 -20.05
N LEU A 108 -9.62 -5.35 -18.75
CA LEU A 108 -9.86 -6.33 -17.67
C LEU A 108 -11.25 -6.96 -17.80
N THR A 109 -12.26 -6.19 -18.18
CA THR A 109 -13.63 -6.69 -18.37
C THR A 109 -13.77 -7.55 -19.62
N ALA A 110 -12.90 -7.33 -20.61
CA ALA A 110 -12.84 -8.14 -21.83
C ALA A 110 -12.00 -9.42 -21.66
N LEU A 111 -11.32 -9.60 -20.52
CA LEU A 111 -10.58 -10.83 -20.25
C LEU A 111 -11.53 -12.03 -20.20
N PRO A 112 -11.10 -13.21 -20.68
CA PRO A 112 -11.84 -14.44 -20.49
C PRO A 112 -12.03 -14.66 -18.99
N GLN A 113 -13.27 -14.59 -18.52
CA GLN A 113 -13.60 -14.89 -17.14
C GLN A 113 -13.30 -16.36 -16.88
N SER A 114 -12.59 -16.67 -15.80
CA SER A 114 -12.42 -18.06 -15.41
C SER A 114 -13.79 -18.67 -15.14
N SER A 115 -14.06 -19.85 -15.67
CA SER A 115 -15.32 -20.56 -15.41
C SER A 115 -15.46 -20.99 -13.94
N THR A 116 -14.37 -20.96 -13.17
CA THR A 116 -14.33 -21.35 -11.76
C THR A 116 -14.59 -20.19 -10.79
N ALA A 117 -14.14 -18.98 -11.10
CA ALA A 117 -14.33 -17.79 -10.28
C ALA A 117 -14.41 -16.54 -11.17
N PRO A 118 -15.52 -15.78 -11.17
CA PRO A 118 -15.62 -14.52 -11.89
C PRO A 118 -14.73 -13.45 -11.25
N LEU A 119 -14.11 -12.62 -12.10
CA LEU A 119 -13.27 -11.50 -11.69
C LEU A 119 -14.12 -10.24 -11.51
N HIS A 120 -14.15 -9.73 -10.29
CA HIS A 120 -14.75 -8.46 -9.91
C HIS A 120 -13.69 -7.36 -9.80
N LEU A 121 -14.02 -6.16 -10.27
CA LEU A 121 -13.15 -5.00 -10.17
C LEU A 121 -13.63 -4.10 -9.04
N GLY A 122 -12.75 -3.78 -8.10
CA GLY A 122 -13.03 -2.92 -6.96
C GLY A 122 -12.18 -1.65 -6.95
N LEU A 123 -12.68 -0.60 -6.29
CA LEU A 123 -11.94 0.63 -6.01
C LEU A 123 -12.11 1.03 -4.55
N VAL A 124 -10.99 1.18 -3.84
CA VAL A 124 -10.91 1.84 -2.53
C VAL A 124 -10.23 3.19 -2.72
N ASN A 125 -10.88 4.26 -2.26
CA ASN A 125 -10.31 5.60 -2.27
C ASN A 125 -9.97 6.02 -0.85
N CYS A 126 -8.70 6.02 -0.50
CA CYS A 126 -8.21 6.34 0.84
C CYS A 126 -8.31 7.83 1.22
N GLU A 127 -8.64 8.71 0.29
CA GLU A 127 -9.02 10.09 0.62
C GLU A 127 -10.44 10.14 1.21
N LYS A 128 -11.34 9.25 0.77
CA LYS A 128 -12.73 9.16 1.25
C LYS A 128 -12.91 8.14 2.37
N ASP A 129 -12.12 7.08 2.38
CA ASP A 129 -12.22 5.93 3.27
C ASP A 129 -10.92 5.72 4.07
N ALA A 130 -10.39 6.80 4.65
CA ALA A 130 -9.11 6.80 5.36
C ALA A 130 -9.05 5.78 6.51
N VAL A 131 -10.17 5.54 7.19
CA VAL A 131 -10.26 4.54 8.27
C VAL A 131 -10.11 3.12 7.74
N LEU A 132 -10.72 2.78 6.61
CA LEU A 132 -10.55 1.46 6.00
C LEU A 132 -9.10 1.24 5.57
N CYS A 133 -8.50 2.25 4.94
CA CYS A 133 -7.12 2.20 4.48
C CYS A 133 -6.10 2.09 5.61
N THR A 134 -6.32 2.79 6.73
CA THR A 134 -5.47 2.65 7.92
C THR A 134 -5.67 1.30 8.60
N ALA A 135 -6.90 0.78 8.62
CA ALA A 135 -7.18 -0.56 9.15
C ALA A 135 -6.39 -1.63 8.38
N TRP A 136 -6.42 -1.59 7.04
CA TRP A 136 -5.68 -2.53 6.19
C TRP A 136 -4.18 -2.18 6.08
N ALA A 137 -3.72 -1.12 6.73
CA ALA A 137 -2.38 -0.55 6.59
C ALA A 137 -1.94 -0.43 5.12
N THR A 138 -2.82 0.12 4.29
CA THR A 138 -2.61 0.14 2.85
C THR A 138 -1.43 1.01 2.46
N VAL A 139 -0.57 0.47 1.59
CA VAL A 139 0.41 1.25 0.83
C VAL A 139 -0.24 1.71 -0.47
N LEU A 140 0.03 2.94 -0.89
CA LEU A 140 -0.60 3.57 -2.05
C LEU A 140 0.44 3.97 -3.10
N PRO A 141 0.12 3.84 -4.40
CA PRO A 141 -1.00 3.10 -4.99
C PRO A 141 -0.73 1.59 -5.02
N ALA A 142 -1.77 0.77 -4.86
CA ALA A 142 -1.63 -0.68 -4.89
C ALA A 142 -2.87 -1.39 -5.46
N ILE A 143 -2.67 -2.62 -5.93
CA ILE A 143 -3.75 -3.54 -6.29
C ILE A 143 -3.76 -4.67 -5.28
N TYR A 144 -4.93 -4.92 -4.72
CA TYR A 144 -5.20 -5.98 -3.78
C TYR A 144 -5.96 -7.05 -4.55
N HIS A 145 -5.37 -8.22 -4.67
CA HIS A 145 -5.95 -9.34 -5.38
C HIS A 145 -6.42 -10.38 -4.36
N PHE A 146 -7.74 -10.49 -4.17
CA PHE A 146 -8.36 -11.46 -3.28
C PHE A 146 -8.85 -12.66 -4.08
N SER A 147 -8.51 -13.86 -3.61
CA SER A 147 -9.14 -15.10 -4.04
C SER A 147 -10.12 -15.51 -2.95
N VAL A 148 -11.40 -15.18 -3.13
CA VAL A 148 -12.45 -15.40 -2.12
C VAL A 148 -13.00 -16.82 -2.30
N PRO A 149 -12.71 -17.76 -1.38
CA PRO A 149 -13.26 -19.10 -1.46
C PRO A 149 -14.75 -19.11 -1.10
N LYS A 150 -15.40 -20.25 -1.34
CA LYS A 150 -16.73 -20.50 -0.78
C LYS A 150 -16.67 -20.48 0.73
N LYS A 151 -17.80 -20.14 1.34
CA LYS A 151 -17.99 -20.23 2.78
C LYS A 151 -18.02 -21.69 3.19
N THR A 152 -17.10 -22.09 4.06
CA THR A 152 -16.96 -23.46 4.57
C THR A 152 -16.94 -23.47 6.09
N GLU A 153 -17.08 -24.65 6.70
CA GLU A 153 -16.94 -24.84 8.14
C GLU A 153 -15.92 -25.96 8.43
N PRO A 154 -14.70 -25.64 8.93
CA PRO A 154 -14.18 -24.29 9.25
C PRO A 154 -13.95 -23.44 7.99
N GLN A 155 -13.95 -22.11 8.17
CA GLN A 155 -13.77 -21.16 7.07
C GLN A 155 -12.37 -21.30 6.46
N ALA A 156 -12.31 -21.53 5.15
CA ALA A 156 -11.08 -21.52 4.39
C ALA A 156 -10.46 -20.10 4.38
N PRO A 157 -9.12 -19.98 4.45
CA PRO A 157 -8.43 -18.68 4.33
C PRO A 157 -8.81 -17.96 3.04
N VAL A 158 -8.74 -16.62 3.05
CA VAL A 158 -8.95 -15.77 1.88
C VAL A 158 -7.58 -15.27 1.40
N PRO A 159 -6.92 -15.95 0.43
CA PRO A 159 -5.64 -15.49 -0.09
C PRO A 159 -5.71 -14.05 -0.60
N LEU A 160 -4.74 -13.24 -0.16
CA LEU A 160 -4.58 -11.85 -0.58
C LEU A 160 -3.16 -11.63 -1.10
N HIS A 161 -3.04 -11.15 -2.33
CA HIS A 161 -1.77 -10.68 -2.88
C HIS A 161 -1.80 -9.16 -3.01
N ILE A 162 -0.79 -8.48 -2.47
CA ILE A 162 -0.68 -7.02 -2.50
C ILE A 162 0.40 -6.62 -3.52
N ILE A 163 -0.03 -6.01 -4.61
CA ILE A 163 0.82 -5.54 -5.71
C ILE A 163 0.96 -4.03 -5.59
N THR A 164 2.12 -3.55 -5.15
CA THR A 164 2.40 -2.10 -5.12
C THR A 164 2.71 -1.62 -6.53
N LEU A 165 2.09 -0.50 -6.93
CA LEU A 165 2.28 0.08 -8.25
C LEU A 165 3.32 1.20 -8.20
N ASN A 166 4.08 1.33 -9.29
CA ASN A 166 5.00 2.44 -9.44
C ASN A 166 4.25 3.61 -10.11
N LEU A 167 4.24 4.76 -9.44
CA LEU A 167 3.53 5.97 -9.87
C LEU A 167 3.86 6.45 -11.29
N THR A 168 5.06 6.16 -11.79
CA THR A 168 5.55 6.70 -13.09
C THR A 168 5.80 5.64 -14.15
N SER A 169 6.02 4.38 -13.76
CA SER A 169 6.41 3.33 -14.71
C SER A 169 5.34 2.26 -14.95
N THR A 170 4.30 2.20 -14.13
CA THR A 170 3.23 1.23 -14.34
C THR A 170 2.41 1.61 -15.57
N THR A 171 2.25 0.64 -16.47
CA THR A 171 1.47 0.79 -17.70
C THR A 171 0.15 0.01 -17.65
N THR A 172 -0.74 0.25 -18.61
CA THR A 172 -2.00 -0.49 -18.73
C THR A 172 -1.79 -1.99 -18.86
N ASN A 173 -0.76 -2.40 -19.61
CA ASN A 173 -0.39 -3.81 -19.77
C ASN A 173 0.09 -4.44 -18.47
N ASP A 174 0.79 -3.68 -17.62
CA ASP A 174 1.20 -4.18 -16.30
C ASP A 174 0.01 -4.53 -15.43
N ILE A 175 -1.08 -3.77 -15.53
CA ILE A 175 -2.31 -4.01 -14.76
C ILE A 175 -3.11 -5.19 -15.35
N VAL A 176 -3.33 -5.21 -16.67
CA VAL A 176 -4.13 -6.26 -17.34
C VAL A 176 -3.49 -7.65 -17.22
N THR A 177 -2.17 -7.72 -17.05
CA THR A 177 -1.47 -9.00 -16.86
C THR A 177 -1.63 -9.59 -15.47
N ILE A 178 -2.15 -8.84 -14.49
CA ILE A 178 -2.29 -9.30 -13.09
C ILE A 178 -3.21 -10.53 -13.00
N PRO A 179 -4.49 -10.47 -13.42
CA PRO A 179 -5.41 -11.60 -13.35
C PRO A 179 -5.37 -12.48 -14.63
N SER A 180 -4.29 -12.42 -15.42
CA SER A 180 -4.24 -13.13 -16.71
C SER A 180 -4.37 -14.64 -16.56
N THR A 181 -5.26 -15.25 -17.35
CA THR A 181 -5.55 -16.69 -17.33
C THR A 181 -4.38 -17.57 -17.81
N THR A 182 -3.43 -17.00 -18.57
CA THR A 182 -2.26 -17.77 -19.07
C THR A 182 -1.12 -17.80 -18.06
N LYS A 183 -0.87 -16.68 -17.38
CA LYS A 183 0.06 -16.58 -16.26
C LYS A 183 -0.40 -15.44 -15.37
N ALA A 184 -1.07 -15.78 -14.27
CA ALA A 184 -1.51 -14.83 -13.27
C ALA A 184 -0.31 -14.20 -12.58
N ARG A 185 -0.02 -12.94 -12.90
CA ARG A 185 1.14 -12.22 -12.33
C ARG A 185 0.94 -11.92 -10.84
N TYR A 186 -0.28 -11.95 -10.30
CA TYR A 186 -0.49 -11.83 -8.85
C TYR A 186 0.23 -12.95 -8.06
N LEU A 187 0.40 -14.14 -8.64
CA LEU A 187 1.12 -15.27 -8.03
C LEU A 187 2.63 -15.04 -7.92
N ASP A 188 3.18 -14.09 -8.69
CA ASP A 188 4.59 -13.69 -8.56
C ASP A 188 4.83 -12.87 -7.26
N TYR A 189 3.76 -12.42 -6.59
CA TYR A 189 3.82 -11.71 -5.30
C TYR A 189 3.47 -12.66 -4.17
N PRO A 190 4.16 -12.58 -3.02
CA PRO A 190 3.86 -13.45 -1.89
C PRO A 190 2.45 -13.18 -1.34
N GLU A 191 1.80 -14.24 -0.88
CA GLU A 191 0.51 -14.14 -0.19
C GLU A 191 0.69 -13.40 1.15
N TYR A 192 -0.13 -12.38 1.37
CA TYR A 192 -0.10 -11.56 2.56
C TYR A 192 -0.84 -12.24 3.70
N ASN A 193 -0.09 -12.75 4.68
CA ASN A 193 -0.62 -13.40 5.89
C ASN A 193 -0.37 -12.58 7.17
N GLY A 194 -0.26 -11.25 7.03
CA GLY A 194 0.07 -10.36 8.14
C GLY A 194 -1.05 -10.22 9.19
N ALA A 195 -0.72 -9.66 10.36
CA ALA A 195 -1.67 -9.48 11.46
C ALA A 195 -2.87 -8.56 11.11
N LEU A 196 -2.70 -7.69 10.11
CA LEU A 196 -3.71 -6.76 9.61
C LEU A 196 -4.44 -7.28 8.36
N HIS A 197 -4.25 -8.56 8.01
CA HIS A 197 -5.02 -9.19 6.95
C HIS A 197 -6.53 -9.04 7.23
N PRO A 198 -7.35 -8.58 6.26
CA PRO A 198 -8.73 -8.17 6.51
C PRO A 198 -9.65 -9.27 7.06
N PHE A 199 -9.36 -10.54 6.75
CA PHE A 199 -10.18 -11.69 7.15
C PHE A 199 -9.42 -12.64 8.09
N ASP A 200 -8.28 -13.15 7.63
CA ASP A 200 -7.48 -14.14 8.36
C ASP A 200 -6.49 -13.58 9.39
N GLY A 201 -6.36 -12.25 9.46
CA GLY A 201 -5.42 -11.58 10.35
C GLY A 201 -5.81 -11.71 11.83
N MET A 202 -4.83 -11.53 12.71
CA MET A 202 -5.05 -11.57 14.17
C MET A 202 -6.14 -10.57 14.60
N LEU A 203 -6.10 -9.34 14.07
CA LEU A 203 -7.09 -8.32 14.43
C LEU A 203 -8.48 -8.60 13.87
N ALA A 204 -8.55 -9.21 12.69
CA ALA A 204 -9.82 -9.60 12.07
C ALA A 204 -10.52 -10.70 12.88
N LYS A 205 -9.78 -11.74 13.30
CA LYS A 205 -10.28 -12.81 14.17
C LYS A 205 -10.78 -12.32 15.53
N LEU A 206 -10.23 -11.21 16.03
CA LEU A 206 -10.65 -10.58 17.29
C LEU A 206 -11.77 -9.54 17.10
N GLY A 207 -12.22 -9.26 15.87
CA GLY A 207 -13.20 -8.20 15.58
C GLY A 207 -12.66 -6.78 15.86
N LEU A 208 -11.34 -6.63 16.01
CA LEU A 208 -10.68 -5.37 16.35
C LEU A 208 -10.12 -4.62 15.15
N HIS A 209 -10.23 -5.20 13.96
CA HIS A 209 -9.66 -4.65 12.73
C HIS A 209 -10.14 -3.21 12.44
N ILE A 210 -11.44 -2.99 12.36
CA ILE A 210 -12.03 -1.66 12.13
C ILE A 210 -11.82 -0.70 13.31
N PRO A 211 -12.05 -1.08 14.58
CA PRO A 211 -11.69 -0.25 15.73
C PRO A 211 -10.22 0.21 15.72
N PHE A 212 -9.30 -0.68 15.34
CA PHE A 212 -7.88 -0.35 15.21
C PHE A 212 -7.63 0.66 14.10
N GLY A 213 -8.32 0.54 12.96
CA GLY A 213 -8.31 1.56 11.91
C GLY A 213 -8.71 2.94 12.41
N TYR A 214 -9.82 3.03 13.16
CA TYR A 214 -10.26 4.30 13.76
C TYR A 214 -9.22 4.89 14.71
N LEU A 215 -8.58 4.03 15.51
CA LEU A 215 -7.51 4.43 16.42
C LEU A 215 -6.33 5.02 15.64
N LEU A 216 -5.79 4.29 14.66
CA LEU A 216 -4.63 4.74 13.89
C LEU A 216 -4.94 5.99 13.06
N TRP A 217 -6.11 6.05 12.42
CA TRP A 217 -6.56 7.24 11.70
C TRP A 217 -6.70 8.44 12.64
N GLY A 218 -7.28 8.25 13.83
CA GLY A 218 -7.40 9.28 14.85
C GLY A 218 -6.03 9.83 15.26
N PHE A 219 -5.08 8.97 15.59
CA PHE A 219 -3.71 9.38 15.92
C PHE A 219 -3.00 10.08 14.75
N GLY A 220 -3.17 9.60 13.52
CA GLY A 220 -2.58 10.20 12.32
C GLY A 220 -3.19 11.56 11.96
N THR A 221 -4.41 11.85 12.42
CA THR A 221 -5.09 13.13 12.20
C THR A 221 -4.62 14.22 13.18
N ILE A 222 -3.99 13.84 14.30
CA ILE A 222 -3.49 14.81 15.29
C ILE A 222 -2.25 15.52 14.71
N PRO A 223 -2.29 16.85 14.53
CA PRO A 223 -1.13 17.58 14.07
C PRO A 223 0.04 17.46 15.06
N SER A 224 1.28 17.50 14.56
CA SER A 224 2.49 17.42 15.40
C SER A 224 2.52 18.48 16.51
N TRP A 225 2.04 19.71 16.22
CA TRP A 225 1.96 20.78 17.20
C TRP A 225 1.00 20.45 18.36
N ALA A 226 -0.11 19.77 18.10
CA ALA A 226 -1.08 19.41 19.13
C ALA A 226 -0.50 18.34 20.06
N MET A 227 0.24 17.35 19.54
CA MET A 227 0.98 16.40 20.36
C MET A 227 2.02 17.09 21.25
N MET A 228 2.74 18.09 20.72
CA MET A 228 3.70 18.87 21.52
C MET A 228 3.02 19.64 22.65
N LEU A 229 1.81 20.17 22.44
CA LEU A 229 1.04 20.82 23.49
C LEU A 229 0.59 19.83 24.57
N VAL A 230 0.11 18.63 24.17
CA VAL A 230 -0.29 17.59 25.13
C VAL A 230 0.90 17.17 25.99
N ILE A 231 2.05 16.88 25.38
CA ILE A 231 3.27 16.51 26.10
C ILE A 231 3.72 17.65 27.03
N SER A 232 3.68 18.90 26.56
CA SER A 232 4.03 20.08 27.36
C SER A 232 3.11 20.28 28.56
N TYR A 233 1.80 20.05 28.40
CA TYR A 233 0.84 20.15 29.49
C TYR A 233 1.07 19.07 30.54
N PHE A 234 1.26 17.81 30.13
CA PHE A 234 1.51 16.72 31.06
C PHE A 234 2.88 16.84 31.75
N SER A 235 3.93 17.30 31.05
CA SER A 235 5.24 17.51 31.66
C SER A 235 5.19 18.61 32.72
N ARG A 236 4.54 19.75 32.42
CA ARG A 236 4.32 20.84 33.38
C ARG A 236 3.45 20.40 34.56
N ARG A 237 2.42 19.58 34.34
CA ARG A 237 1.56 19.05 35.40
C ARG A 237 2.33 18.12 36.37
N LEU A 238 3.24 17.30 35.85
CA LEU A 238 4.10 16.42 36.67
C LEU A 238 5.19 17.21 37.40
N MET A 239 5.79 18.22 36.74
CA MET A 239 6.79 19.10 37.38
C MET A 239 6.16 19.98 38.48
N ASN A 240 4.98 20.56 38.27
CA ASN A 240 4.27 21.33 39.30
C ASN A 240 3.91 20.48 40.52
N LYS A 241 3.55 19.20 40.33
CA LYS A 241 3.31 18.26 41.43
C LYS A 241 4.57 17.91 42.21
N ARG A 242 5.75 17.91 41.57
CA ARG A 242 7.03 17.68 42.24
C ARG A 242 7.51 18.92 43.01
N ILE A 243 7.36 20.11 42.45
CA ILE A 243 7.74 21.38 43.12
C ILE A 243 6.89 21.62 44.38
N ASN A 244 5.59 21.31 44.33
CA ASN A 244 4.71 21.44 45.51
C ASN A 244 4.92 20.36 46.59
N ASN A 245 5.65 19.28 46.27
CA ASN A 245 5.99 18.20 47.21
C ASN A 245 7.50 18.15 47.54
N SER A 246 8.28 19.12 47.08
CA SER A 246 9.65 19.31 47.56
C SER A 246 9.58 19.95 48.94
N PRO A 247 10.14 19.34 50.00
CA PRO A 247 10.30 20.02 51.27
C PRO A 247 11.15 21.27 51.01
N ASP A 248 10.66 22.37 51.56
CA ASP A 248 11.20 23.72 51.54
C ASP A 248 12.75 23.77 51.52
N TYR A 249 13.32 23.87 50.32
CA TYR A 249 14.66 24.40 50.10
C TYR A 249 14.51 25.78 49.47
N GLY A 250 13.75 26.66 50.13
CA GLY A 250 13.43 27.97 49.57
C GLY A 250 12.91 29.00 50.56
N ALA A 251 13.04 28.81 51.88
CA ALA A 251 12.93 29.93 52.79
C ALA A 251 14.06 30.94 52.46
N PRO A 252 13.75 32.22 52.18
CA PRO A 252 14.78 33.22 51.94
C PRO A 252 15.63 33.34 53.21
N ALA A 253 16.90 32.95 53.11
CA ALA A 253 17.87 33.19 54.17
C ALA A 253 17.88 34.70 54.45
N ALA A 254 17.55 35.07 55.68
CA ALA A 254 17.68 36.43 56.17
C ALA A 254 19.10 36.93 55.87
N GLN A 255 19.19 38.11 55.24
CA GLN A 255 20.44 38.78 54.94
C GLN A 255 21.26 38.96 56.22
N ALA A 256 22.36 38.21 56.34
CA ALA A 256 23.42 38.54 57.28
C ALA A 256 24.13 39.83 56.80
N PRO A 257 24.43 40.79 57.68
CA PRO A 257 25.06 42.05 57.28
C PRO A 257 26.46 41.82 56.70
N ALA A 258 26.76 42.55 55.63
CA ALA A 258 28.03 42.47 54.91
C ALA A 258 29.22 42.90 55.78
N ALA A 259 30.26 42.06 55.81
CA ALA A 259 31.58 42.45 56.31
C ALA A 259 32.35 43.25 55.22
N PRO A 260 33.16 44.25 55.58
CA PRO A 260 33.78 45.16 54.63
C PRO A 260 34.89 44.49 53.80
N ALA A 261 34.97 44.91 52.54
CA ALA A 261 35.93 44.44 51.54
C ALA A 261 37.37 44.83 51.89
N ALA A 262 38.28 43.84 51.87
CA ALA A 262 39.72 44.09 51.84
C ALA A 262 40.22 44.14 50.37
N ALA A 263 41.07 45.12 50.11
CA ALA A 263 41.53 45.54 48.79
C ALA A 263 42.42 44.52 48.05
N GLN A 264 42.39 44.63 46.72
CA GLN A 264 43.09 43.81 45.71
C GLN A 264 44.62 44.01 45.72
N ALA A 265 45.35 42.99 45.25
CA ALA A 265 46.73 43.14 44.74
C ALA A 265 46.91 42.31 43.45
N PRO A 266 47.76 42.77 42.49
CA PRO A 266 47.65 42.40 41.08
C PRO A 266 48.46 41.17 40.64
N THR A 267 47.99 40.59 39.53
CA THR A 267 48.55 39.47 38.75
C THR A 267 49.91 39.76 38.10
N PRO A 268 50.73 38.71 37.82
CA PRO A 268 51.62 38.72 36.68
C PRO A 268 51.23 37.73 35.57
N ALA A 269 51.74 38.07 34.38
CA ALA A 269 51.27 37.73 33.05
C ALA A 269 51.61 36.31 32.54
N ARG A 270 50.85 35.90 31.51
CA ARG A 270 51.04 34.70 30.69
C ARG A 270 51.64 35.11 29.34
N PRO A 271 52.70 34.47 28.82
CA PRO A 271 53.16 34.73 27.46
C PRO A 271 52.36 33.93 26.43
N ALA A 272 52.17 34.56 25.27
CA ALA A 272 51.51 34.03 24.08
C ALA A 272 52.51 33.49 23.05
N GLY A 273 52.06 32.54 22.24
CA GLY A 273 52.73 32.03 21.03
C GLY A 273 52.52 30.52 20.91
N GLY A 274 52.14 29.91 19.80
CA GLY A 274 51.76 30.31 18.45
C GLY A 274 51.37 29.00 17.73
N ALA A 275 50.39 29.03 16.82
CA ALA A 275 50.04 27.89 15.97
C ALA A 275 51.02 27.80 14.76
N PRO A 276 50.93 26.84 13.80
CA PRO A 276 50.28 25.52 13.75
C PRO A 276 51.25 24.41 13.20
N LYS A 277 50.82 23.14 13.09
CA LYS A 277 51.22 22.28 11.95
C LYS A 277 50.31 21.06 11.73
N SER A 278 50.05 20.84 10.45
CA SER A 278 49.24 19.79 9.84
C SER A 278 49.82 18.40 9.99
N GLY A 279 48.96 17.38 9.96
CA GLY A 279 49.41 15.99 9.84
C GLY A 279 48.25 15.05 9.55
N GLY A 280 47.82 14.98 8.28
CA GLY A 280 46.89 13.96 7.83
C GLY A 280 47.50 12.55 7.90
N LYS A 281 46.69 11.56 8.26
CA LYS A 281 47.02 10.15 8.01
C LYS A 281 45.75 9.34 7.74
N LYS A 282 45.63 8.91 6.48
CA LYS A 282 44.71 7.89 5.98
C LYS A 282 44.93 6.55 6.69
N ARG A 283 43.86 5.77 6.84
CA ARG A 283 43.82 4.29 6.79
C ARG A 283 42.34 3.90 6.65
N LYS A 284 41.96 3.45 5.45
CA LYS A 284 41.83 2.05 5.00
C LYS A 284 40.57 1.42 5.55
#